data_AF-A0A8H3EJM5-F1
#
_entry.id   AF-A0A8H3EJM5-F1
#
_cell.length_a   1.000
_cell.length_b   1.000
_cell.length_c   1.000
_cell.angle_alpha   90.00
_cell.angle_beta   90.00
_cell.angle_gamma   90.00
#
_symmetry.space_group_name_H-M   'P 1'
#
loop_
_entity.id
_entity.type
_entity.pdbx_description
1 polymer ?
#
loop_
_entity_poly.entity_id
_entity_poly.type
_entity_poly.pdbx_seq_one_letter_code
_entity_poly.pdbx_strand_id
1 'polypeptide(L)'
;MKLLGHLFALCGNFSSPGAPGSAASNHTVISFDEIPTVDGLASVPSPYHYLSFSSYSVLTPRDPALDGLISEHDLNCAVSSPNALIGSRPMENADGACFEIANATSMTQEGLQPYFTLESFYIKPMDAPSPGTKVSVKGYTKARGEPHVWHVDFPSGFHLPFLVKVKEFSGEEWKEIYKVEIVADFGYDDLDWEFCLDNIFVQFFALPGDDSESLSLGGSQIVLGEGGQS
;
A
#
# COMPACT_ATOMS: atom_id res chain seq x y z
N MET A 1 73.31 -16.21 -4.94
CA MET A 1 72.91 -15.86 -3.56
C MET A 1 71.98 -16.94 -3.02
N LYS A 2 72.31 -17.49 -1.85
CA LYS A 2 71.45 -18.24 -0.91
C LYS A 2 70.32 -17.28 -0.39
N LEU A 3 69.18 -17.64 0.20
CA LEU A 3 68.78 -18.79 1.04
C LEU A 3 67.22 -18.80 1.19
N LEU A 4 66.69 -19.96 1.60
CA LEU A 4 65.35 -20.28 2.13
C LEU A 4 64.73 -19.29 3.14
N GLY A 5 63.40 -19.36 3.29
CA GLY A 5 62.69 -19.03 4.54
C GLY A 5 61.17 -19.28 4.51
N HIS A 6 60.73 -20.37 5.15
CA HIS A 6 59.33 -20.64 5.52
C HIS A 6 58.84 -19.68 6.62
N LEU A 7 57.52 -19.39 6.65
CA LEU A 7 56.79 -19.25 7.90
C LEU A 7 55.32 -19.70 7.75
N PHE A 8 54.93 -20.58 8.67
CA PHE A 8 53.58 -21.07 8.95
C PHE A 8 52.73 -20.00 9.67
N ALA A 9 51.41 -20.14 9.57
CA ALA A 9 50.34 -19.80 10.54
C ALA A 9 49.14 -19.15 9.82
N LEU A 10 47.87 -19.44 10.07
CA LEU A 10 47.18 -20.32 11.02
C LEU A 10 45.79 -20.54 10.41
N CYS A 11 45.25 -21.75 10.53
CA CYS A 11 43.85 -22.02 10.27
C CYS A 11 43.00 -21.21 11.26
N GLY A 12 42.26 -20.24 10.76
CA GLY A 12 41.16 -19.60 11.46
C GLY A 12 39.91 -19.79 10.63
N ASN A 13 39.15 -20.85 10.90
CA ASN A 13 37.75 -20.89 10.52
C ASN A 13 37.05 -19.80 11.34
N PHE A 14 36.98 -18.58 10.81
CA PHE A 14 35.99 -17.62 11.24
C PHE A 14 34.66 -18.14 10.73
N SER A 15 34.02 -19.00 11.53
CA SER A 15 32.57 -19.15 11.48
C SER A 15 32.03 -17.78 11.86
N SER A 16 31.72 -16.96 10.86
CA SER A 16 30.90 -15.78 11.07
C SER A 16 29.66 -16.27 11.82
N PRO A 17 29.29 -15.71 12.98
CA PRO A 17 27.99 -15.99 13.55
C PRO A 17 26.98 -15.70 12.44
N GLY A 18 26.17 -16.70 12.12
CA GLY A 18 25.21 -16.64 11.03
C GLY A 18 24.46 -15.32 11.13
N ALA A 19 24.43 -14.59 10.02
CA ALA A 19 23.52 -13.47 9.90
C ALA A 19 22.14 -13.97 10.35
N PRO A 20 21.43 -13.26 11.25
CA PRO A 20 20.08 -13.66 11.62
C PRO A 20 19.30 -13.87 10.32
N GLY A 21 18.70 -15.06 10.20
CA GLY A 21 17.99 -15.49 9.00
C GLY A 21 17.08 -14.36 8.53
N SER A 22 17.23 -13.98 7.27
CA SER A 22 16.34 -13.00 6.65
C SER A 22 14.94 -13.56 6.75
N ALA A 23 14.11 -13.02 7.65
CA ALA A 23 12.70 -13.39 7.74
C ALA A 23 12.10 -13.30 6.34
N ALA A 24 11.37 -14.33 5.92
CA ALA A 24 10.69 -14.31 4.64
C ALA A 24 9.79 -13.06 4.57
N SER A 25 9.83 -12.37 3.44
CA SER A 25 9.03 -11.17 3.21
C SER A 25 8.30 -11.29 1.89
N ASN A 26 7.09 -10.76 1.83
CA ASN A 26 6.23 -10.83 0.66
C ASN A 26 5.87 -9.41 0.20
N HIS A 27 6.37 -9.04 -0.98
CA HIS A 27 6.00 -7.79 -1.64
C HIS A 27 4.67 -8.00 -2.37
N THR A 28 3.68 -7.18 -2.04
CA THR A 28 2.32 -7.26 -2.57
C THR A 28 1.94 -5.92 -3.16
N VAL A 29 1.38 -5.95 -4.37
CA VAL A 29 0.67 -4.82 -4.97
C VAL A 29 -0.81 -5.04 -4.72
N ILE A 30 -1.44 -4.12 -4.01
CA ILE A 30 -2.88 -4.14 -3.75
C ILE A 30 -3.54 -3.27 -4.83
N SER A 31 -4.15 -3.93 -5.81
CA SER A 31 -5.10 -3.34 -6.77
C SER A 31 -6.54 -3.52 -6.26
N PHE A 32 -7.49 -2.86 -6.93
CA PHE A 32 -8.92 -2.94 -6.59
C PHE A 32 -9.78 -3.43 -7.76
N ASP A 33 -9.12 -3.85 -8.84
CA ASP A 33 -9.67 -4.23 -10.14
C ASP A 33 -10.59 -5.45 -10.09
N GLU A 34 -10.36 -6.34 -9.14
CA GLU A 34 -11.15 -7.54 -8.92
C GLU A 34 -12.45 -7.30 -8.15
N ILE A 35 -12.62 -6.12 -7.53
CA ILE A 35 -13.82 -5.82 -6.75
C ILE A 35 -14.93 -5.40 -7.73
N PRO A 36 -16.03 -6.17 -7.83
CA PRO A 36 -17.13 -5.81 -8.71
C PRO A 36 -17.84 -4.55 -8.21
N THR A 37 -18.17 -3.65 -9.13
CA THR A 37 -18.92 -2.42 -8.85
C THR A 37 -20.34 -2.49 -9.39
N VAL A 38 -21.23 -1.69 -8.80
CA VAL A 38 -22.58 -1.43 -9.28
C VAL A 38 -22.71 0.05 -9.47
N ASP A 39 -23.09 0.48 -10.68
CA ASP A 39 -23.14 1.90 -11.06
C ASP A 39 -21.81 2.64 -10.80
N GLY A 40 -20.69 1.96 -11.08
CA GLY A 40 -19.34 2.50 -10.92
C GLY A 40 -18.80 2.56 -9.49
N LEU A 41 -19.55 2.13 -8.47
CA LEU A 41 -19.13 2.18 -7.07
C LEU A 41 -19.25 0.83 -6.34
N ALA A 42 -18.40 0.60 -5.35
CA ALA A 42 -18.54 -0.50 -4.38
C ALA A 42 -17.89 -0.18 -3.03
N SER A 43 -18.26 -0.93 -2.00
CA SER A 43 -17.52 -0.95 -0.74
C SER A 43 -16.30 -1.87 -0.83
N VAL A 44 -15.21 -1.52 -0.17
CA VAL A 44 -14.04 -2.41 -0.05
C VAL A 44 -14.38 -3.55 0.91
N PRO A 45 -14.21 -4.82 0.52
CA PRO A 45 -14.36 -5.95 1.44
C PRO A 45 -13.41 -5.80 2.63
N SER A 46 -13.78 -6.35 3.79
CA SER A 46 -12.88 -6.40 4.95
C SER A 46 -12.86 -7.82 5.53
N PRO A 47 -11.68 -8.44 5.69
CA PRO A 47 -10.36 -7.94 5.28
C PRO A 47 -10.16 -8.00 3.75
N TYR A 48 -9.29 -7.12 3.23
CA TYR A 48 -8.81 -7.14 1.85
C TYR A 48 -7.28 -7.06 1.86
N HIS A 49 -6.60 -8.12 1.43
CA HIS A 49 -5.14 -8.27 1.58
C HIS A 49 -4.63 -7.97 3.00
N TYR A 50 -5.29 -8.53 4.03
CA TYR A 50 -5.02 -8.30 5.46
C TYR A 50 -5.33 -6.90 6.00
N LEU A 51 -5.79 -5.99 5.15
CA LEU A 51 -6.10 -4.62 5.51
C LEU A 51 -7.60 -4.38 5.61
N SER A 52 -7.98 -3.40 6.42
CA SER A 52 -9.31 -2.79 6.44
C SER A 52 -9.19 -1.37 5.93
N PHE A 53 -10.11 -0.96 5.06
CA PHE A 53 -10.15 0.36 4.46
C PHE A 53 -11.37 1.11 4.99
N SER A 54 -11.15 2.31 5.54
CA SER A 54 -12.19 3.17 6.10
C SER A 54 -12.22 4.50 5.37
N SER A 55 -13.43 5.02 5.15
CA SER A 55 -13.68 6.24 4.36
C SER A 55 -13.14 6.15 2.92
N TYR A 56 -13.17 4.94 2.36
CA TYR A 56 -12.90 4.66 0.95
C TYR A 56 -14.10 3.97 0.31
N SER A 57 -14.32 4.25 -0.96
CA SER A 57 -15.12 3.42 -1.87
C SER A 57 -14.26 2.97 -3.04
N VAL A 58 -14.58 1.83 -3.63
CA VAL A 58 -14.03 1.45 -4.94
C VAL A 58 -14.78 2.23 -6.00
N LEU A 59 -14.02 2.84 -6.92
CA LEU A 59 -14.50 3.61 -8.06
C LEU A 59 -14.07 2.91 -9.35
N THR A 60 -15.00 2.69 -10.27
CA THR A 60 -14.73 2.33 -11.67
C THR A 60 -14.87 3.58 -12.53
N PRO A 61 -13.81 4.37 -12.81
CA PRO A 61 -13.98 5.72 -13.35
C PRO A 61 -14.65 5.76 -14.72
N ARG A 62 -14.56 4.67 -15.50
CA ARG A 62 -15.11 4.58 -16.87
C ARG A 62 -16.50 3.94 -16.93
N ASP A 63 -17.14 3.73 -15.78
CA ASP A 63 -18.51 3.21 -15.76
C ASP A 63 -19.48 4.27 -16.35
N PRO A 64 -20.34 3.91 -17.32
CA PRO A 64 -21.29 4.85 -17.91
C PRO A 64 -22.25 5.50 -16.92
N ALA A 65 -22.51 4.88 -15.76
CA ALA A 65 -23.34 5.48 -14.71
C ALA A 65 -22.70 6.73 -14.09
N LEU A 66 -21.38 6.90 -14.25
CA LEU A 66 -20.63 8.05 -13.75
C LEU A 66 -20.46 9.17 -14.80
N ASP A 67 -21.02 9.01 -16.01
CA ASP A 67 -20.94 10.01 -17.07
C ASP A 67 -21.53 11.35 -16.61
N GLY A 68 -20.68 12.37 -16.53
CA GLY A 68 -21.05 13.70 -16.05
C GLY A 68 -21.19 13.84 -14.53
N LEU A 69 -20.97 12.77 -13.76
CA LEU A 69 -20.86 12.80 -12.30
C LEU A 69 -19.41 13.02 -11.85
N ILE A 70 -18.44 12.45 -12.58
CA ILE A 70 -17.02 12.75 -12.40
C ILE A 70 -16.47 13.46 -13.63
N SER A 71 -15.39 14.22 -13.46
CA SER A 71 -14.72 14.89 -14.57
C SER A 71 -14.16 13.90 -15.59
N GLU A 72 -14.19 14.27 -16.88
CA GLU A 72 -13.54 13.50 -17.95
C GLU A 72 -12.02 13.35 -17.72
N HIS A 73 -11.44 14.24 -16.92
CA HIS A 73 -10.04 14.17 -16.54
C HIS A 73 -9.77 13.11 -15.47
N ASP A 74 -10.78 12.58 -14.78
CA ASP A 74 -10.68 11.58 -13.70
C ASP A 74 -10.86 10.14 -14.15
N LEU A 75 -11.13 9.92 -15.44
CA LEU A 75 -11.18 8.60 -16.07
C LEU A 75 -9.85 7.81 -16.01
N ASN A 76 -8.77 8.45 -15.56
CA ASN A 76 -7.44 7.88 -15.39
C ASN A 76 -7.06 7.66 -13.91
N CYS A 77 -8.01 7.79 -12.97
CA CYS A 77 -7.74 7.52 -11.55
C CYS A 77 -7.26 6.08 -11.30
N ALA A 78 -7.81 5.11 -12.03
CA ALA A 78 -7.33 3.73 -12.04
C ALA A 78 -6.15 3.58 -12.99
N VAL A 79 -4.96 3.37 -12.44
CA VAL A 79 -3.71 3.13 -13.20
C VAL A 79 -3.62 1.67 -13.62
N SER A 80 -4.07 0.75 -12.77
CA SER A 80 -4.15 -0.70 -13.05
C SER A 80 -5.36 -1.07 -13.92
N SER A 81 -6.49 -0.37 -13.74
CA SER A 81 -7.74 -0.48 -14.52
C SER A 81 -8.41 -1.87 -14.45
N PRO A 82 -9.71 -1.93 -14.06
CA PRO A 82 -10.70 -0.86 -14.16
C PRO A 82 -10.88 0.05 -12.93
N ASN A 83 -10.36 -0.29 -11.76
CA ASN A 83 -10.78 0.31 -10.50
C ASN A 83 -9.68 1.06 -9.76
N ALA A 84 -10.09 2.03 -8.94
CA ALA A 84 -9.26 2.71 -7.95
C ALA A 84 -10.05 2.83 -6.64
N LEU A 85 -9.40 3.23 -5.55
CA LEU A 85 -10.12 3.78 -4.41
C LEU A 85 -10.39 5.26 -4.62
N ILE A 86 -11.58 5.71 -4.25
CA ILE A 86 -11.89 7.11 -4.00
C ILE A 86 -12.01 7.31 -2.49
N GLY A 87 -11.33 8.33 -1.97
CA GLY A 87 -11.28 8.66 -0.57
C GLY A 87 -11.51 10.14 -0.33
N SER A 88 -12.04 10.43 0.85
CA SER A 88 -12.28 11.76 1.38
C SER A 88 -12.30 11.63 2.92
N ARG A 89 -11.92 12.68 3.65
CA ARG A 89 -12.22 12.81 5.08
C ARG A 89 -13.73 13.02 5.25
N PRO A 90 -14.44 12.15 6.00
CA PRO A 90 -15.80 12.47 6.44
C PRO A 90 -15.78 13.77 7.26
N MET A 91 -16.89 14.49 7.33
CA MET A 91 -17.11 15.76 8.07
C MET A 91 -16.19 16.07 9.27
N GLU A 92 -15.99 17.36 9.58
CA GLU A 92 -15.17 17.88 10.70
C GLU A 92 -15.12 16.94 11.93
N ASN A 93 -13.90 16.52 12.29
CA ASN A 93 -13.54 15.61 13.40
C ASN A 93 -13.60 14.09 13.13
N ALA A 94 -13.77 13.64 11.89
CA ALA A 94 -13.52 12.25 11.53
C ALA A 94 -12.05 11.99 11.17
N ASP A 95 -11.57 10.77 11.43
CA ASP A 95 -10.30 10.27 10.91
C ASP A 95 -10.29 10.40 9.38
N GLY A 96 -9.11 10.70 8.82
CA GLY A 96 -8.92 10.70 7.37
C GLY A 96 -9.23 9.34 6.73
N ALA A 97 -9.31 9.30 5.41
CA ALA A 97 -9.39 8.01 4.74
C ALA A 97 -8.15 7.19 5.09
N CYS A 98 -8.37 5.97 5.58
CA CYS A 98 -7.29 5.20 6.19
C CYS A 98 -7.39 3.72 5.84
N PHE A 99 -6.22 3.09 5.85
CA PHE A 99 -6.11 1.64 5.78
C PHE A 99 -5.18 1.12 6.87
N GLU A 100 -5.58 0.04 7.50
CA GLU A 100 -4.89 -0.52 8.67
C GLU A 100 -4.97 -2.04 8.71
N ILE A 101 -4.17 -2.66 9.56
CA ILE A 101 -4.24 -4.11 9.79
C ILE A 101 -5.63 -4.50 10.31
N ALA A 102 -6.40 -5.24 9.51
CA ALA A 102 -7.78 -5.60 9.85
C ALA A 102 -7.86 -6.54 11.05
N ASN A 103 -6.97 -7.53 11.12
CA ASN A 103 -6.97 -8.52 12.18
C ASN A 103 -5.56 -9.05 12.45
N ALA A 104 -4.91 -8.48 13.46
CA ALA A 104 -3.58 -8.88 13.89
C ALA A 104 -3.50 -10.37 14.29
N THR A 105 -4.55 -10.91 14.90
CA THR A 105 -4.59 -12.32 15.31
C THR A 105 -4.60 -13.26 14.11
N SER A 106 -5.39 -12.95 13.08
CA SER A 106 -5.43 -13.76 11.84
C SER A 106 -4.08 -13.77 11.15
N MET A 107 -3.43 -12.60 11.02
CA MET A 107 -2.10 -12.52 10.42
C MET A 107 -1.08 -13.37 11.17
N THR A 108 -1.06 -13.28 12.50
CA THR A 108 -0.15 -14.10 13.32
C THR A 108 -0.44 -15.60 13.20
N GLN A 109 -1.71 -16.01 13.06
CA GLN A 109 -2.08 -17.41 12.81
C GLN A 109 -1.60 -17.91 11.43
N GLU A 110 -1.49 -17.01 10.46
CA GLU A 110 -0.92 -17.26 9.13
C GLU A 110 0.61 -17.08 9.08
N GLY A 111 1.27 -16.96 10.24
CA GLY A 111 2.73 -16.84 10.30
C GLY A 111 3.25 -15.46 9.91
N LEU A 112 2.40 -14.43 9.86
CA LEU A 112 2.76 -13.06 9.50
C LEU A 112 2.82 -12.12 10.70
N GLN A 113 3.69 -11.13 10.60
CA GLN A 113 3.75 -9.99 11.49
C GLN A 113 2.53 -9.07 11.26
N PRO A 114 1.92 -8.53 12.33
CA PRO A 114 0.75 -7.65 12.22
C PRO A 114 1.16 -6.19 11.93
N TYR A 115 2.03 -6.01 10.94
CA TYR A 115 2.50 -4.74 10.42
C TYR A 115 3.10 -4.94 9.02
N PHE A 116 3.29 -3.84 8.30
CA PHE A 116 3.86 -3.84 6.95
C PHE A 116 4.84 -2.68 6.75
N THR A 117 5.59 -2.75 5.66
CA THR A 117 6.30 -1.58 5.11
C THR A 117 5.43 -0.99 4.01
N LEU A 118 5.19 0.33 4.05
CA LEU A 118 4.58 1.05 2.92
C LEU A 118 5.69 1.50 1.97
N GLU A 119 5.70 0.99 0.75
CA GLU A 119 6.77 1.24 -0.22
C GLU A 119 6.40 2.38 -1.17
N SER A 120 5.23 2.29 -1.80
CA SER A 120 4.72 3.28 -2.74
C SER A 120 3.23 3.14 -2.99
N PHE A 121 2.62 4.14 -3.61
CA PHE A 121 1.23 4.11 -4.07
C PHE A 121 1.01 5.21 -5.12
N TYR A 122 0.00 5.06 -5.97
CA TYR A 122 -0.47 6.16 -6.80
C TYR A 122 -1.51 6.96 -6.06
N ILE A 123 -1.44 8.28 -6.20
CA ILE A 123 -2.45 9.21 -5.69
C ILE A 123 -2.75 10.29 -6.71
N LYS A 124 -4.00 10.75 -6.75
CA LYS A 124 -4.39 11.91 -7.54
C LYS A 124 -5.56 12.64 -6.87
N PRO A 125 -5.53 13.98 -6.77
CA PRO A 125 -6.72 14.75 -6.43
C PRO A 125 -7.74 14.67 -7.57
N MET A 126 -9.01 14.55 -7.22
CA MET A 126 -10.09 14.58 -8.21
C MET A 126 -10.37 16.02 -8.68
N ASP A 127 -11.00 16.13 -9.85
CA ASP A 127 -11.31 17.38 -10.52
C ASP A 127 -10.07 18.29 -10.69
N ALA A 128 -10.28 19.60 -10.60
CA ALA A 128 -9.24 20.62 -10.61
C ALA A 128 -9.07 21.15 -9.18
N PRO A 129 -8.14 20.60 -8.36
CA PRO A 129 -7.84 21.13 -7.04
C PRO A 129 -7.58 22.63 -7.09
N SER A 130 -8.12 23.36 -6.12
CA SER A 130 -7.91 24.79 -5.99
C SER A 130 -6.50 25.10 -5.45
N PRO A 131 -5.97 26.33 -5.62
CA PRO A 131 -4.64 26.67 -5.13
C PRO A 131 -4.53 26.42 -3.62
N GLY A 132 -3.49 25.71 -3.19
CA GLY A 132 -3.27 25.38 -1.78
C GLY A 132 -3.90 24.06 -1.32
N THR A 133 -4.40 23.23 -2.25
CA THR A 133 -4.78 21.84 -1.95
C THR A 133 -3.55 21.05 -1.54
N LYS A 134 -3.57 20.47 -0.35
CA LYS A 134 -2.49 19.68 0.21
C LYS A 134 -2.99 18.28 0.54
N VAL A 135 -2.29 17.27 0.05
CA VAL A 135 -2.50 15.89 0.50
C VAL A 135 -1.41 15.51 1.49
N SER A 136 -1.83 15.13 2.69
CA SER A 136 -0.98 14.66 3.78
C SER A 136 -1.20 13.18 4.01
N VAL A 137 -0.10 12.44 4.15
CA VAL A 137 -0.07 11.01 4.40
C VAL A 137 0.65 10.78 5.72
N LYS A 138 0.05 9.97 6.59
CA LYS A 138 0.59 9.64 7.91
C LYS A 138 0.71 8.15 8.10
N GLY A 139 1.87 7.67 8.51
CA GLY A 139 2.15 6.26 8.77
C GLY A 139 2.36 6.02 10.26
N TYR A 140 1.48 5.24 10.89
CA TYR A 140 1.52 4.99 12.32
C TYR A 140 2.27 3.68 12.62
N THR A 141 3.22 3.76 13.56
CA THR A 141 3.94 2.61 14.10
C THR A 141 3.68 2.49 15.59
N LYS A 142 3.84 1.30 16.18
CA LYS A 142 3.73 1.12 17.64
C LYS A 142 4.98 1.57 18.40
N ALA A 143 6.12 1.64 17.72
CA ALA A 143 7.41 1.99 18.30
C ALA A 143 7.61 3.50 18.51
N ARG A 144 6.83 4.34 17.81
CA ARG A 144 6.93 5.80 17.85
C ARG A 144 5.72 6.43 18.53
N GLY A 145 5.94 7.55 19.22
CA GLY A 145 4.85 8.38 19.77
C GLY A 145 4.15 9.25 18.72
N GLU A 146 4.84 9.58 17.62
CA GLU A 146 4.33 10.39 16.51
C GLU A 146 4.41 9.60 15.19
N PRO A 147 3.43 9.78 14.27
CA PRO A 147 3.45 9.10 12.99
C PRO A 147 4.58 9.61 12.09
N HIS A 148 4.98 8.78 11.14
CA HIS A 148 5.67 9.27 9.95
C HIS A 148 4.74 10.19 9.17
N VAL A 149 5.23 11.30 8.63
CA VAL A 149 4.40 12.26 7.89
C VAL A 149 5.09 12.65 6.59
N TRP A 150 4.35 12.61 5.50
CA TRP A 150 4.73 13.18 4.21
C TRP A 150 3.54 13.98 3.65
N HIS A 151 3.80 15.02 2.87
CA HIS A 151 2.75 15.78 2.20
C HIS A 151 3.20 16.27 0.83
N VAL A 152 2.22 16.57 -0.02
CA VAL A 152 2.40 17.19 -1.32
C VAL A 152 1.37 18.29 -1.52
N ASP A 153 1.82 19.43 -2.03
CA ASP A 153 0.96 20.51 -2.49
C ASP A 153 0.65 20.30 -3.98
N PHE A 154 -0.64 20.18 -4.33
CA PHE A 154 -1.07 20.10 -5.72
C PHE A 154 -1.33 21.50 -6.27
N PRO A 155 -0.67 21.90 -7.38
CA PRO A 155 -0.99 23.16 -8.03
C PRO A 155 -2.38 23.08 -8.67
N SER A 156 -2.94 24.23 -9.03
CA SER A 156 -4.27 24.26 -9.64
C SER A 156 -4.33 23.60 -11.01
N GLY A 157 -5.48 23.00 -11.29
CA GLY A 157 -5.77 22.34 -12.57
C GLY A 157 -5.78 20.82 -12.46
N PHE A 158 -5.94 20.15 -13.60
CA PHE A 158 -6.07 18.69 -13.66
C PHE A 158 -4.71 17.99 -13.57
N HIS A 159 -4.69 16.86 -12.88
CA HIS A 159 -3.47 16.10 -12.63
C HIS A 159 -3.53 14.69 -13.22
N LEU A 160 -2.35 14.15 -13.54
CA LEU A 160 -2.16 12.73 -13.75
C LEU A 160 -1.92 12.05 -12.39
N PRO A 161 -2.19 10.73 -12.27
CA PRO A 161 -1.77 9.94 -11.12
C PRO A 161 -0.29 10.14 -10.80
N PHE A 162 -0.01 10.49 -9.56
CA PHE A 162 1.33 10.71 -9.04
C PHE A 162 1.78 9.50 -8.24
N LEU A 163 2.89 8.88 -8.67
CA LEU A 163 3.49 7.77 -7.92
C LEU A 163 4.30 8.33 -6.74
N VAL A 164 3.79 8.10 -5.54
CA VAL A 164 4.51 8.41 -4.30
C VAL A 164 5.40 7.22 -3.95
N LYS A 165 6.71 7.40 -4.05
CA LYS A 165 7.71 6.47 -3.51
C LYS A 165 8.15 6.91 -2.13
N VAL A 166 7.64 6.24 -1.09
CA VAL A 166 7.71 6.71 0.29
C VAL A 166 9.14 7.01 0.74
N LYS A 167 10.09 6.12 0.46
CA LYS A 167 11.51 6.32 0.82
C LYS A 167 12.13 7.52 0.11
N GLU A 168 11.84 7.70 -1.17
CA GLU A 168 12.42 8.79 -1.97
C GLU A 168 11.85 10.15 -1.54
N PHE A 169 10.55 10.22 -1.22
CA PHE A 169 9.89 11.49 -0.90
C PHE A 169 9.92 11.87 0.58
N SER A 170 9.89 10.91 1.50
CA SER A 170 9.98 11.19 2.94
C SER A 170 11.42 11.17 3.47
N GLY A 171 12.37 10.60 2.72
CA GLY A 171 13.76 10.44 3.13
C GLY A 171 14.02 9.25 4.06
N GLU A 172 12.99 8.51 4.46
CA GLU A 172 13.10 7.32 5.30
C GLU A 172 12.16 6.19 4.86
N GLU A 173 12.48 4.95 5.23
CA GLU A 173 11.58 3.82 5.01
C GLU A 173 10.51 3.78 6.09
N TRP A 174 9.25 3.63 5.70
CA TRP A 174 8.13 3.52 6.63
C TRP A 174 7.88 2.04 6.93
N LYS A 175 8.56 1.54 7.95
CA LYS A 175 8.50 0.14 8.40
C LYS A 175 7.62 0.01 9.64
N GLU A 176 7.17 -1.21 9.91
CA GLU A 176 6.36 -1.54 11.08
C GLU A 176 5.08 -0.68 11.19
N ILE A 177 4.52 -0.34 10.02
CA ILE A 177 3.30 0.44 9.88
C ILE A 177 2.12 -0.48 10.16
N TYR A 178 1.20 -0.02 11.01
CA TYR A 178 -0.06 -0.73 11.26
C TYR A 178 -1.28 0.02 10.74
N LYS A 179 -1.17 1.34 10.54
CA LYS A 179 -2.22 2.22 9.99
C LYS A 179 -1.58 3.29 9.11
N VAL A 180 -2.22 3.59 8.00
CA VAL A 180 -1.93 4.74 7.15
C VAL A 180 -3.18 5.59 7.07
N GLU A 181 -3.04 6.90 7.32
CA GLU A 181 -4.10 7.90 7.18
C GLU A 181 -3.72 8.87 6.05
N ILE A 182 -4.69 9.20 5.20
CA ILE A 182 -4.54 10.18 4.13
C ILE A 182 -5.64 11.22 4.28
N VAL A 183 -5.21 12.49 4.27
CA VAL A 183 -6.08 13.65 4.38
C VAL A 183 -5.75 14.60 3.24
N ALA A 184 -6.76 15.10 2.55
CA ALA A 184 -6.60 16.07 1.47
C ALA A 184 -7.31 17.36 1.87
N ASP A 185 -6.56 18.34 2.36
CA ASP A 185 -7.09 19.60 2.86
C ASP A 185 -7.02 20.68 1.78
N PHE A 186 -8.07 21.49 1.71
CA PHE A 186 -8.11 22.76 0.99
C PHE A 186 -8.08 23.92 2.00
N GLY A 187 -7.07 24.79 1.86
CA GLY A 187 -6.77 25.84 2.83
C GLY A 187 -7.88 26.87 3.12
N TYR A 188 -7.65 27.58 4.23
CA TYR A 188 -8.49 28.55 4.97
C TYR A 188 -9.63 27.98 5.81
N ASP A 189 -10.33 26.93 5.37
CA ASP A 189 -11.50 26.40 6.08
C ASP A 189 -11.43 24.89 6.34
N ASP A 190 -10.23 24.27 6.26
CA ASP A 190 -10.02 22.82 6.39
C ASP A 190 -11.06 22.01 5.59
N LEU A 191 -11.44 22.46 4.39
CA LEU A 191 -12.40 21.74 3.56
C LEU A 191 -11.72 20.49 2.99
N ASP A 192 -12.42 19.36 3.03
CA ASP A 192 -11.88 18.10 2.51
C ASP A 192 -12.02 18.03 0.98
N TRP A 193 -11.00 17.51 0.34
CA TRP A 193 -10.94 17.33 -1.11
C TRP A 193 -10.92 15.84 -1.47
N GLU A 194 -11.66 15.44 -2.49
CA GLU A 194 -11.68 14.04 -2.93
C GLU A 194 -10.39 13.67 -3.66
N PHE A 195 -9.90 12.46 -3.42
CA PHE A 195 -8.72 11.94 -4.10
C PHE A 195 -8.90 10.46 -4.43
N CYS A 196 -8.18 10.01 -5.44
CA CYS A 196 -8.10 8.61 -5.79
C CYS A 196 -6.74 8.00 -5.42
N LEU A 197 -6.77 6.73 -5.00
CA LEU A 197 -5.59 5.91 -4.74
C LEU A 197 -5.65 4.64 -5.60
N ASP A 198 -4.50 4.21 -6.09
CA ASP A 198 -4.39 2.93 -6.78
C ASP A 198 -3.01 2.30 -6.57
N ASN A 199 -2.93 0.98 -6.78
CA ASN A 199 -1.74 0.14 -6.65
C ASN A 199 -0.92 0.48 -5.40
N ILE A 200 -1.39 0.03 -4.23
CA ILE A 200 -0.66 0.22 -2.98
C ILE A 200 0.40 -0.88 -2.87
N PHE A 201 1.67 -0.48 -2.88
CA PHE A 201 2.81 -1.39 -2.77
C PHE A 201 3.22 -1.52 -1.30
N VAL A 202 3.07 -2.72 -0.77
CA VAL A 202 3.37 -3.05 0.62
C VAL A 202 4.25 -4.30 0.72
N GLN A 203 5.01 -4.38 1.81
CA GLN A 203 5.76 -5.58 2.16
C GLN A 203 5.28 -6.11 3.52
N PHE A 204 4.80 -7.36 3.53
CA PHE A 204 4.50 -8.10 4.76
C PHE A 204 5.68 -9.00 5.16
N PHE A 205 5.78 -9.32 6.45
CA PHE A 205 6.91 -10.06 7.01
C PHE A 205 6.44 -11.31 7.75
N ALA A 206 7.17 -12.41 7.61
CA ALA A 206 6.94 -13.62 8.40
C ALA A 206 7.36 -13.43 9.87
N LEU A 207 6.76 -14.20 10.76
CA LEU A 207 7.18 -14.30 12.15
C LEU A 207 8.59 -14.94 12.22
N PRO A 208 9.49 -14.44 13.09
CA PRO A 208 10.81 -15.02 13.27
C PRO A 208 10.68 -16.46 13.78
N GLY A 209 11.17 -17.42 13.00
CA GLY A 209 11.14 -18.85 13.30
C GLY A 209 10.38 -19.70 12.28
N ASP A 210 9.70 -19.07 11.31
CA ASP A 210 9.04 -19.78 10.21
C ASP A 210 9.91 -19.70 8.95
N ASP A 211 10.89 -20.61 8.86
CA ASP A 211 11.71 -20.82 7.65
C ASP A 211 10.96 -21.68 6.60
N SER A 212 9.65 -21.89 6.77
CA SER A 212 8.88 -22.78 5.91
C SER A 212 8.22 -22.02 4.74
N GLU A 213 8.71 -22.38 3.54
CA GLU A 213 8.10 -22.26 2.22
C GLU A 213 7.60 -20.88 1.74
N SER A 214 7.94 -20.56 0.49
CA SER A 214 7.47 -19.38 -0.23
C SER A 214 5.98 -19.11 0.01
N LEU A 215 5.68 -17.96 0.61
CA LEU A 215 4.34 -17.39 0.73
C LEU A 215 3.75 -17.17 -0.67
N SER A 216 3.02 -18.15 -1.21
CA SER A 216 2.19 -17.95 -2.40
C SER A 216 0.80 -17.52 -1.93
N LEU A 217 0.48 -16.24 -2.08
CA LEU A 217 -0.91 -15.81 -2.02
C LEU A 217 -1.61 -16.38 -3.26
N GLY A 218 -2.61 -17.22 -3.03
CA GLY A 218 -3.30 -18.00 -4.06
C GLY A 218 -3.95 -17.10 -5.11
N GLY A 219 -3.41 -17.13 -6.33
CA GLY A 219 -4.18 -16.83 -7.53
C GLY A 219 -5.23 -17.93 -7.71
N SER A 220 -6.49 -17.55 -7.89
CA SER A 220 -7.56 -18.48 -8.25
C SER A 220 -7.18 -19.27 -9.50
N GLN A 221 -6.80 -20.54 -9.33
CA GLN A 221 -6.82 -21.49 -10.44
C GLN A 221 -8.27 -21.92 -10.66
N ILE A 222 -8.87 -21.41 -11.73
CA ILE A 222 -10.09 -21.97 -12.30
C ILE A 222 -9.72 -23.38 -12.80
N VAL A 223 -10.16 -24.39 -12.07
CA VAL A 223 -10.18 -25.78 -12.56
C VAL A 223 -11.28 -25.87 -13.61
N LEU A 224 -10.89 -25.79 -14.89
CA LEU A 224 -11.75 -26.23 -15.98
C LEU A 224 -11.86 -27.75 -15.90
N GLY A 225 -12.98 -28.23 -15.35
CA GLY A 225 -13.33 -29.64 -15.38
C GLY A 225 -13.59 -30.10 -16.80
N GLU A 226 -12.75 -31.00 -17.30
CA GLU A 226 -13.06 -31.82 -18.48
C GLU A 226 -14.22 -32.76 -18.13
N GLY A 227 -15.43 -32.41 -18.56
CA GLY A 227 -16.59 -33.28 -18.56
C GLY A 227 -16.67 -34.05 -19.88
N GLY A 228 -16.05 -35.23 -19.92
CA GLY A 228 -16.22 -36.21 -20.99
C GLY A 228 -17.09 -37.39 -20.57
N GLN A 229 -17.96 -37.78 -21.50
CA GLN A 229 -18.70 -39.05 -21.64
C GLN A 229 -20.13 -39.15 -21.07
N SER A 230 -21.08 -39.09 -22.01
CA SER A 230 -22.03 -40.20 -22.25
C SER A 230 -22.18 -40.40 -23.75
#